data_AF-S3D955-F1
#
_entry.id   AF-S3D955-F1
#
_cell.length_a   1.000
_cell.length_b   1.000
_cell.length_c   1.000
_cell.angle_alpha   90.00
_cell.angle_beta   90.00
_cell.angle_gamma   90.00
#
_symmetry.space_group_name_H-M   'P 1'
#
loop_
_entity.id
_entity.type
_entity.pdbx_description
1 polymer ?
#
loop_
_entity_poly.entity_id
_entity_poly.type
_entity_poly.pdbx_seq_one_letter_code
_entity_poly.pdbx_strand_id
1 'polypeptide(L)'
;MIPPVDNHILQSNPKFAALYANLTNNILNSDGSTTNHPSQKERAVIQLTLRKAQASSAKDKFLISGLRNLDLSTPPVAKPSKTQPRPPPQPLPSELVELILLLTSRLTATQIPLAHIKLLESTPQWRSLPEHLPYIASLLSTHLQTQASALTRVLSPTTNPSFIHRSIPKLYPSIAALQEEIDTKRLALHKQRSALTTQTTTLLQAYQDAIAITIQLLETSKHGSLSLERHYLTQITYLALEAQKVELEARAKCVKAKKMIYTPEAVEALGRYKENLRDARERLSDRKRSAERILWGYGVGRKEDEGGKEKEKVMREIARVYGELRKEIGEVQRDVERLRGK
;
A
#
# COMPACT_ATOMS: atom_id res chain seq x y z
N MET A 1 -11.05 -12.38 2.00
CA MET A 1 -11.47 -13.60 2.73
C MET A 1 -12.99 -13.69 2.72
N ILE A 2 -13.55 -14.82 2.27
CA ILE A 2 -14.97 -15.08 2.46
C ILE A 2 -15.15 -15.42 3.96
N PRO A 3 -16.01 -14.70 4.71
CA PRO A 3 -16.23 -15.00 6.11
C PRO A 3 -16.79 -16.43 6.25
N PRO A 4 -16.36 -17.19 7.29
CA PRO A 4 -16.88 -18.52 7.52
C PRO A 4 -18.41 -18.44 7.71
N VAL A 5 -19.14 -19.25 6.94
CA VAL A 5 -20.60 -19.33 7.03
C VAL A 5 -20.98 -20.44 8.02
N ASP A 6 -21.98 -20.18 8.85
CA ASP A 6 -22.47 -21.15 9.83
C ASP A 6 -22.96 -22.44 9.16
N ASN A 7 -22.58 -23.57 9.75
CA ASN A 7 -22.93 -24.91 9.25
C ASN A 7 -24.46 -25.12 9.14
N HIS A 8 -25.24 -24.47 10.01
CA HIS A 8 -26.71 -24.52 9.96
C HIS A 8 -27.27 -23.88 8.67
N ILE A 9 -26.66 -22.80 8.18
CA ILE A 9 -27.06 -22.12 6.94
C ILE A 9 -26.70 -22.99 5.73
N LEU A 10 -25.53 -23.60 5.74
CA LEU A 10 -25.07 -24.53 4.70
C LEU A 10 -25.96 -25.78 4.61
N GLN A 11 -26.43 -26.31 5.73
CA GLN A 11 -27.37 -27.44 5.78
C GLN A 11 -28.78 -27.05 5.32
N SER A 12 -29.25 -25.85 5.68
CA SER A 12 -30.57 -25.36 5.28
C SER A 12 -30.68 -25.05 3.78
N ASN A 13 -29.56 -24.77 3.12
CA ASN A 13 -29.54 -24.36 1.72
C ASN A 13 -28.43 -25.09 0.92
N PRO A 14 -28.71 -26.33 0.43
CA PRO A 14 -27.69 -27.18 -0.19
C PRO A 14 -27.15 -26.60 -1.51
N LYS A 15 -27.93 -25.78 -2.23
CA LYS A 15 -27.47 -25.08 -3.43
C LYS A 15 -26.43 -24.01 -3.09
N PHE A 16 -26.65 -23.28 -2.00
CA PHE A 16 -25.68 -22.32 -1.50
C PHE A 16 -24.41 -23.01 -0.98
N ALA A 17 -24.54 -24.15 -0.30
CA ALA A 17 -23.38 -24.94 0.13
C ALA A 17 -22.51 -25.41 -1.06
N ALA A 18 -23.14 -25.89 -2.15
CA ALA A 18 -22.43 -26.28 -3.37
C ALA A 18 -21.72 -25.08 -4.03
N LEU A 19 -22.37 -23.90 -4.04
CA LEU A 19 -21.78 -22.67 -4.58
C LEU A 19 -20.61 -22.19 -3.70
N TYR A 20 -20.80 -22.17 -2.39
CA TYR A 20 -19.76 -21.79 -1.42
C TYR A 20 -18.53 -22.70 -1.56
N ALA A 21 -18.73 -24.02 -1.62
CA ALA A 21 -17.64 -24.98 -1.83
C ALA A 21 -16.94 -24.78 -3.19
N ASN A 22 -17.69 -24.49 -4.26
CA ASN A 22 -17.09 -24.20 -5.57
C ASN A 22 -16.30 -22.88 -5.57
N LEU A 23 -16.81 -21.84 -4.91
CA LEU A 23 -16.12 -20.57 -4.78
C LEU A 23 -14.83 -20.71 -3.96
N THR A 24 -14.88 -21.42 -2.83
CA THR A 24 -13.71 -21.58 -1.93
C THR A 24 -12.66 -22.54 -2.46
N ASN A 25 -13.06 -23.57 -3.23
CA ASN A 25 -12.13 -24.62 -3.65
C ASN A 25 -11.61 -24.45 -5.07
N ASN A 26 -12.44 -23.95 -6.00
CA ASN A 26 -12.08 -23.89 -7.42
C ASN A 26 -11.77 -22.47 -7.92
N ILE A 27 -12.44 -21.45 -7.37
CA ILE A 27 -12.45 -20.11 -7.97
C ILE A 27 -11.58 -19.12 -7.18
N LEU A 28 -11.53 -19.21 -5.85
CA LEU A 28 -10.88 -18.23 -4.99
C LEU A 28 -9.83 -18.87 -4.08
N ASN A 29 -8.72 -18.17 -3.85
CA ASN A 29 -7.74 -18.49 -2.81
C ASN A 29 -8.29 -18.09 -1.43
N SER A 30 -7.64 -18.55 -0.35
CA SER A 30 -7.96 -18.18 1.05
C SER A 30 -8.13 -16.67 1.26
N ASP A 31 -7.36 -15.88 0.54
CA ASP A 31 -7.29 -14.42 0.68
C ASP A 31 -8.43 -13.72 -0.08
N GLY A 32 -9.17 -14.44 -0.93
CA GLY A 32 -10.29 -13.94 -1.74
C GLY A 32 -9.91 -13.51 -3.16
N SER A 33 -8.67 -13.77 -3.60
CA SER A 33 -8.23 -13.56 -4.98
C SER A 33 -8.62 -14.72 -5.89
N THR A 34 -8.86 -14.47 -7.18
CA THR A 34 -9.19 -15.55 -8.14
C THR A 34 -7.98 -16.45 -8.48
N THR A 35 -8.24 -17.74 -8.61
CA THR A 35 -7.25 -18.79 -8.97
C THR A 35 -6.81 -18.74 -10.44
N ASN A 36 -7.62 -18.13 -11.31
CA ASN A 36 -7.42 -18.08 -12.76
C ASN A 36 -7.30 -16.65 -13.28
N HIS A 37 -6.54 -15.79 -12.60
CA HIS A 37 -6.33 -14.43 -13.10
C HIS A 37 -5.35 -14.45 -14.29
N PRO A 38 -5.66 -13.82 -15.45
CA PRO A 38 -4.80 -13.89 -16.64
C PRO A 38 -3.36 -13.41 -16.37
N SER A 39 -3.22 -12.33 -15.58
CA SER A 39 -1.92 -11.80 -15.14
C SER A 39 -1.28 -12.53 -13.95
N GLN A 40 -1.79 -13.69 -13.48
CA GLN A 40 -1.22 -14.37 -12.32
C GLN A 40 0.21 -14.87 -12.57
N LYS A 41 0.49 -15.32 -13.79
CA LYS A 41 1.85 -15.70 -14.21
C LYS A 41 2.79 -14.50 -14.18
N GLU A 42 2.34 -13.36 -14.70
CA GLU A 42 3.10 -12.10 -14.66
C GLU A 42 3.34 -11.64 -13.21
N ARG A 43 2.31 -11.68 -12.36
CA ARG A 43 2.44 -11.37 -10.93
C ARG A 43 3.42 -12.30 -10.22
N ALA A 44 3.40 -13.59 -10.53
CA ALA A 44 4.37 -14.55 -9.97
C ALA A 44 5.81 -14.20 -10.40
N VAL A 45 6.03 -13.84 -11.67
CA VAL A 45 7.34 -13.37 -12.15
C VAL A 45 7.75 -12.07 -11.45
N ILE A 46 6.83 -11.11 -11.28
CA ILE A 46 7.08 -9.86 -10.55
C ILE A 46 7.40 -10.14 -9.08
N GLN A 47 6.70 -11.06 -8.43
CA GLN A 47 7.00 -11.44 -7.05
C GLN A 47 8.37 -12.10 -6.91
N LEU A 48 8.76 -12.95 -7.87
CA LEU A 48 10.09 -13.56 -7.89
C LEU A 48 11.18 -12.50 -8.12
N THR A 49 10.99 -11.57 -9.05
CA THR A 49 11.95 -10.48 -9.29
C THR A 49 12.05 -9.54 -8.09
N LEU A 50 10.92 -9.21 -7.46
CA LEU A 50 10.87 -8.43 -6.22
C LEU A 50 11.60 -9.16 -5.09
N ARG A 51 11.37 -10.46 -4.88
CA ARG A 51 12.09 -11.25 -3.86
C ARG A 51 13.59 -11.26 -4.12
N LYS A 52 14.01 -11.41 -5.38
CA LYS A 52 15.43 -11.33 -5.77
C LYS A 52 16.01 -9.94 -5.47
N ALA A 53 15.31 -8.87 -5.84
CA ALA A 53 15.73 -7.50 -5.57
C ALA A 53 15.81 -7.19 -4.07
N GLN A 54 14.83 -7.66 -3.29
CA GLN A 54 14.84 -7.56 -1.83
C GLN A 54 15.99 -8.33 -1.21
N ALA A 55 16.26 -9.56 -1.67
CA ALA A 55 17.39 -10.35 -1.19
C ALA A 55 18.73 -9.67 -1.51
N SER A 56 18.87 -9.07 -2.70
CA SER A 56 20.05 -8.27 -3.06
C SER A 56 20.19 -7.05 -2.15
N SER A 57 19.12 -6.25 -2.02
CA SER A 57 19.12 -5.06 -1.16
C SER A 57 19.42 -5.40 0.31
N ALA A 58 18.90 -6.51 0.82
CA ALA A 58 19.18 -6.99 2.17
C ALA A 58 20.66 -7.37 2.34
N LYS A 59 21.26 -8.06 1.35
CA LYS A 59 22.70 -8.36 1.36
C LYS A 59 23.53 -7.07 1.39
N ASP A 60 23.20 -6.10 0.54
CA ASP A 60 23.92 -4.83 0.47
C ASP A 60 23.84 -4.07 1.80
N LYS A 61 22.63 -3.97 2.37
CA LYS A 61 22.42 -3.37 3.69
C LYS A 61 23.19 -4.09 4.79
N PHE A 62 23.22 -5.42 4.75
CA PHE A 62 23.93 -6.23 5.72
C PHE A 62 25.43 -6.00 5.64
N LEU A 63 26.02 -5.98 4.43
CA LEU A 63 27.43 -5.66 4.21
C LEU A 63 27.77 -4.24 4.67
N ILE A 64 26.94 -3.25 4.32
CA ILE A 64 27.13 -1.86 4.78
C ILE A 64 27.08 -1.78 6.30
N SER A 65 26.10 -2.43 6.93
CA SER A 65 25.96 -2.44 8.38
C SER A 65 27.11 -3.18 9.07
N GLY A 66 27.60 -4.26 8.45
CA GLY A 66 28.76 -5.02 8.92
C GLY A 66 30.01 -4.15 8.90
N LEU A 67 30.28 -3.47 7.79
CA LEU A 67 31.43 -2.58 7.62
C LEU A 67 31.42 -1.40 8.60
N ARG A 68 30.24 -0.80 8.85
CA ARG A 68 30.09 0.30 9.83
C ARG A 68 30.38 -0.13 11.27
N ASN A 69 30.04 -1.37 11.61
CA ASN A 69 30.13 -1.88 12.97
C ASN A 69 31.36 -2.77 13.19
N LEU A 70 32.29 -2.81 12.24
CA LEU A 70 33.56 -3.49 12.43
C LEU A 70 34.30 -2.88 13.61
N ASP A 71 34.81 -3.74 14.48
CA ASP A 71 35.70 -3.31 15.55
C ASP A 71 37.06 -2.98 14.95
N LEU A 72 37.32 -1.68 14.77
CA LEU A 72 38.56 -1.15 14.21
C LEU A 72 39.74 -1.23 15.20
N SER A 73 39.54 -1.81 16.39
CA SER A 73 40.56 -1.92 17.44
C SER A 73 41.14 -3.33 17.61
N THR A 74 40.64 -4.37 16.93
CA THR A 74 41.04 -5.77 17.24
C THR A 74 41.46 -6.60 16.00
N PRO A 75 42.63 -7.28 16.02
CA PRO A 75 43.06 -8.15 14.92
C PRO A 75 42.33 -9.51 14.93
N PRO A 76 42.24 -10.20 13.78
CA PRO A 76 41.59 -11.50 13.68
C PRO A 76 42.40 -12.56 14.44
N VAL A 77 41.77 -13.19 15.44
CA VAL A 77 42.39 -14.24 16.24
C VAL A 77 42.59 -15.49 15.38
N ALA A 78 43.83 -15.76 14.97
CA ALA A 78 44.23 -17.08 14.49
C ALA A 78 44.12 -18.12 15.64
N LYS A 79 43.77 -19.35 15.27
CA LYS A 79 43.41 -20.50 16.13
C LYS A 79 44.28 -20.65 17.39
N PRO A 80 43.71 -21.08 18.54
CA PRO A 80 44.47 -21.25 19.77
C PRO A 80 45.37 -22.49 19.67
N SER A 81 46.66 -22.28 19.39
CA SER A 81 47.68 -23.26 19.77
C SER A 81 47.96 -23.09 21.26
N LYS A 82 47.81 -24.17 22.03
CA LYS A 82 48.21 -24.21 23.43
C LYS A 82 49.72 -23.98 23.50
N THR A 83 50.20 -23.20 24.48
CA THR A 83 51.59 -23.08 24.97
C THR A 83 52.48 -21.90 24.51
N GLN A 84 52.00 -20.66 24.36
CA GLN A 84 52.90 -19.48 24.48
C GLN A 84 52.24 -18.23 25.10
N PRO A 85 52.97 -17.40 25.86
CA PRO A 85 52.49 -16.11 26.36
C PRO A 85 52.24 -15.12 25.20
N ARG A 86 51.07 -14.49 25.23
CA ARG A 86 50.47 -13.68 24.14
C ARG A 86 51.15 -12.30 24.04
N PRO A 87 51.67 -11.87 22.87
CA PRO A 87 52.07 -10.48 22.64
C PRO A 87 50.84 -9.55 22.62
N PRO A 88 51.00 -8.24 22.94
CA PRO A 88 49.91 -7.28 22.94
C PRO A 88 49.24 -7.18 21.55
N PRO A 89 47.92 -6.94 21.47
CA PRO A 89 47.21 -6.83 20.20
C PRO A 89 47.81 -5.68 19.37
N GLN A 90 48.36 -6.02 18.21
CA GLN A 90 48.81 -5.01 17.25
C GLN A 90 47.58 -4.31 16.67
N PRO A 91 47.53 -2.96 16.67
CA PRO A 91 46.43 -2.22 16.07
C PRO A 91 46.35 -2.49 14.57
N LEU A 92 45.14 -2.44 14.03
CA LEU A 92 44.91 -2.52 12.58
C LEU A 92 45.74 -1.44 11.87
N PRO A 93 46.43 -1.78 10.76
CA PRO A 93 47.13 -0.79 9.93
C PRO A 93 46.22 0.40 9.59
N SER A 94 46.72 1.63 9.77
CA SER A 94 45.95 2.86 9.53
C SER A 94 45.37 2.93 8.11
N GLU A 95 46.10 2.42 7.13
CA GLU A 95 45.68 2.34 5.72
C GLU A 95 44.40 1.49 5.53
N LEU A 96 44.24 0.42 6.32
CA LEU A 96 43.04 -0.43 6.28
C LEU A 96 41.84 0.25 6.92
N VAL A 97 42.05 1.00 8.00
CA VAL A 97 40.98 1.74 8.69
C VAL A 97 40.43 2.84 7.78
N GLU A 98 41.31 3.60 7.14
CA GLU A 98 40.94 4.62 6.15
C GLU A 98 40.17 4.01 4.98
N LEU A 99 40.63 2.86 4.47
CA LEU A 99 39.97 2.16 3.37
C LEU A 99 38.57 1.65 3.77
N ILE A 100 38.41 1.08 4.96
CA ILE A 100 37.10 0.64 5.49
C ILE A 100 36.14 1.84 5.61
N LEU A 101 36.61 2.99 6.12
CA LEU A 101 35.81 4.21 6.23
C LEU A 101 35.40 4.75 4.85
N LEU A 102 36.33 4.82 3.89
CA LEU A 102 36.07 5.25 2.52
C LEU A 102 35.07 4.32 1.82
N LEU A 103 35.25 3.01 1.93
CA LEU A 103 34.38 2.00 1.34
C LEU A 103 32.98 2.03 1.97
N THR A 104 32.91 2.18 3.30
CA THR A 104 31.64 2.34 4.01
C THR A 104 30.90 3.61 3.58
N SER A 105 31.59 4.74 3.46
CA SER A 105 31.01 6.01 3.01
C SER A 105 30.50 5.91 1.57
N ARG A 106 31.25 5.23 0.70
CA ARG A 106 30.90 5.02 -0.71
C ARG A 106 29.65 4.15 -0.86
N LEU A 107 29.57 3.05 -0.13
CA LEU A 107 28.41 2.13 -0.18
C LEU A 107 27.18 2.70 0.52
N THR A 108 27.37 3.60 1.48
CA THR A 108 26.28 4.26 2.21
C THR A 108 25.60 5.36 1.40
N ALA A 109 26.37 6.11 0.62
CA ALA A 109 25.88 7.29 -0.05
C ALA A 109 25.10 6.92 -1.31
N THR A 110 23.79 7.16 -1.28
CA THR A 110 22.84 6.80 -2.35
C THR A 110 22.92 7.69 -3.58
N GLN A 111 23.49 8.90 -3.46
CA GLN A 111 23.60 9.89 -4.54
C GLN A 111 24.93 10.65 -4.44
N ILE A 112 26.01 10.06 -4.96
CA ILE A 112 27.29 10.76 -5.11
C ILE A 112 27.42 11.22 -6.57
N PRO A 113 27.68 12.51 -6.84
CA PRO A 113 27.91 12.96 -8.22
C PRO A 113 29.12 12.27 -8.84
N LEU A 114 29.04 11.96 -10.14
CA LEU A 114 30.05 11.18 -10.88
C LEU A 114 31.48 11.73 -10.76
N ALA A 115 31.65 13.04 -10.61
CA ALA A 115 32.95 13.69 -10.43
C ALA A 115 33.63 13.28 -9.10
N HIS A 116 32.88 13.19 -8.00
CA HIS A 116 33.41 12.81 -6.70
C HIS A 116 33.73 11.31 -6.62
N ILE A 117 33.01 10.48 -7.39
CA ILE A 117 33.31 9.04 -7.51
C ILE A 117 34.66 8.84 -8.19
N LYS A 118 34.89 9.52 -9.32
CA LYS A 118 36.16 9.47 -10.04
C LYS A 118 37.33 9.98 -9.20
N LEU A 119 37.10 11.00 -8.38
CA LEU A 119 38.10 11.51 -7.43
C LEU A 119 38.42 10.45 -6.36
N LEU A 120 37.41 9.84 -5.74
CA LEU A 120 37.59 8.78 -4.75
C LEU A 120 38.38 7.59 -5.33
N GLU A 121 38.02 7.14 -6.54
CA GLU A 121 38.68 6.03 -7.25
C GLU A 121 40.12 6.36 -7.69
N SER A 122 40.47 7.66 -7.79
CA SER A 122 41.82 8.10 -8.12
C SER A 122 42.79 8.07 -6.92
N THR A 123 42.27 7.95 -5.70
CA THR A 123 43.04 7.95 -4.44
C THR A 123 43.93 6.70 -4.33
N PRO A 124 45.19 6.80 -3.86
CA PRO A 124 46.09 5.64 -3.74
C PRO A 124 45.54 4.54 -2.83
N GLN A 125 44.85 4.91 -1.74
CA GLN A 125 44.19 3.98 -0.81
C GLN A 125 43.07 3.16 -1.49
N TRP A 126 42.41 3.70 -2.52
CA TRP A 126 41.38 2.97 -3.27
C TRP A 126 41.99 1.99 -4.28
N ARG A 127 43.19 2.28 -4.78
CA ARG A 127 43.91 1.40 -5.71
C ARG A 127 44.47 0.15 -5.02
N SER A 128 44.80 0.21 -3.73
CA SER A 128 45.21 -0.95 -2.92
C SER A 128 44.02 -1.79 -2.41
N LEU A 129 42.78 -1.42 -2.74
CA LEU A 129 41.57 -2.18 -2.36
C LEU A 129 41.63 -3.67 -2.73
N PRO A 130 42.04 -4.08 -3.95
CA PRO A 130 42.09 -5.50 -4.30
C PRO A 130 43.04 -6.32 -3.41
N GLU A 131 44.13 -5.71 -2.94
CA GLU A 131 45.13 -6.35 -2.08
C GLU A 131 44.61 -6.51 -0.65
N HIS A 132 43.81 -5.56 -0.17
CA HIS A 132 43.27 -5.54 1.19
C HIS A 132 41.86 -6.16 1.32
N LEU A 133 41.14 -6.36 0.22
CA LEU A 133 39.83 -7.02 0.17
C LEU A 133 39.79 -8.37 0.90
N PRO A 134 40.73 -9.32 0.71
CA PRO A 134 40.68 -10.60 1.43
C PRO A 134 40.77 -10.42 2.96
N TYR A 135 41.52 -9.42 3.42
CA TYR A 135 41.64 -9.11 4.84
C TYR A 135 40.34 -8.52 5.39
N ILE A 136 39.73 -7.55 4.68
CA ILE A 136 38.43 -6.97 5.04
C ILE A 136 37.32 -8.03 5.03
N ALA A 137 37.34 -8.93 4.05
CA ALA A 137 36.40 -10.05 3.97
C ALA A 137 36.55 -11.00 5.17
N SER A 138 37.79 -11.26 5.62
CA SER A 138 38.03 -12.06 6.82
C SER A 138 37.50 -11.38 8.08
N LEU A 139 37.73 -10.07 8.24
CA LEU A 139 37.22 -9.28 9.37
C LEU A 139 35.69 -9.29 9.39
N LEU A 140 35.05 -9.00 8.25
CA LEU A 140 33.60 -9.07 8.13
C LEU A 140 33.08 -10.46 8.45
N SER A 141 33.70 -11.52 7.92
CA SER A 141 33.28 -12.89 8.20
C SER A 141 33.37 -13.22 9.69
N THR A 142 34.44 -12.82 10.38
CA THR A 142 34.57 -13.03 11.83
C THR A 142 33.53 -12.24 12.61
N HIS A 143 33.32 -10.96 12.29
CA HIS A 143 32.31 -10.13 12.91
C HIS A 143 30.91 -10.73 12.74
N LEU A 144 30.54 -11.13 11.53
CA LEU A 144 29.25 -11.76 11.25
C LEU A 144 29.08 -13.10 11.98
N GLN A 145 30.14 -13.90 12.08
CA GLN A 145 30.13 -15.16 12.82
C GLN A 145 29.98 -14.92 14.33
N THR A 146 30.62 -13.88 14.88
CA THR A 146 30.46 -13.52 16.30
C THR A 146 29.03 -13.06 16.59
N GLN A 147 28.44 -12.22 15.73
CA GLN A 147 27.05 -11.79 15.86
C GLN A 147 26.07 -12.98 15.76
N ALA A 148 26.26 -13.86 14.78
CA ALA A 148 25.46 -15.07 14.65
C ALA A 148 25.56 -15.95 15.91
N SER A 149 26.77 -16.11 16.46
CA SER A 149 27.01 -16.87 17.69
C SER A 149 26.35 -16.25 18.93
N ALA A 150 26.33 -14.91 19.01
CA ALA A 150 25.65 -14.18 20.07
C ALA A 150 24.13 -14.36 19.98
N LEU A 151 23.55 -14.24 18.78
CA LEU A 151 22.12 -14.47 18.56
C LEU A 151 21.70 -15.90 18.88
N THR A 152 22.48 -16.91 18.48
CA THR A 152 22.24 -18.31 18.88
C THR A 152 22.29 -18.51 20.39
N ARG A 153 23.17 -17.79 21.09
CA ARG A 153 23.27 -17.87 22.56
C ARG A 153 22.03 -17.28 23.23
N VAL A 154 21.49 -16.18 22.69
CA VAL A 154 20.24 -15.58 23.18
C VAL A 154 19.07 -16.56 22.99
N LEU A 155 19.00 -17.24 21.84
CA LEU A 155 17.95 -18.24 21.59
C LEU A 155 18.13 -19.55 22.39
N SER A 156 19.36 -19.89 22.78
CA SER A 156 19.67 -21.14 23.47
C SER A 156 20.66 -20.93 24.62
N PRO A 157 20.24 -20.25 25.70
CA PRO A 157 21.14 -19.83 26.78
C PRO A 157 21.78 -21.00 27.54
N THR A 158 21.15 -22.17 27.53
CA THR A 158 21.61 -23.38 28.21
C THR A 158 22.54 -24.25 27.38
N THR A 159 22.75 -23.92 26.10
CA THR A 159 23.62 -24.72 25.22
C THR A 159 25.09 -24.41 25.46
N ASN A 160 25.91 -25.46 25.54
CA ASN A 160 27.35 -25.32 25.73
C ASN A 160 27.98 -24.53 24.54
N PRO A 161 28.86 -23.55 24.80
CA PRO A 161 29.48 -22.70 23.79
C PRO A 161 30.11 -23.46 22.61
N SER A 162 30.63 -24.67 22.82
CA SER A 162 31.23 -25.48 21.76
C SER A 162 30.23 -25.96 20.70
N PHE A 163 28.95 -26.09 21.03
CA PHE A 163 27.91 -26.59 20.12
C PHE A 163 27.04 -25.48 19.52
N ILE A 164 27.27 -24.22 19.89
CA ILE A 164 26.50 -23.06 19.41
C ILE A 164 26.55 -22.93 17.89
N HIS A 165 27.67 -23.28 17.25
CA HIS A 165 27.78 -23.19 15.79
C HIS A 165 26.81 -24.14 15.05
N ARG A 166 26.40 -25.25 15.67
CA ARG A 166 25.44 -26.20 15.07
C ARG A 166 24.01 -25.65 15.02
N SER A 167 23.68 -24.65 15.85
CA SER A 167 22.36 -24.01 15.86
C SER A 167 22.26 -22.81 14.92
N ILE A 168 23.37 -22.31 14.35
CA ILE A 168 23.37 -21.17 13.41
C ILE A 168 22.42 -21.41 12.21
N PRO A 169 22.44 -22.56 11.52
CA PRO A 169 21.51 -22.80 10.40
C PRO A 169 20.03 -22.83 10.83
N LYS A 170 19.76 -23.12 12.11
CA LYS A 170 18.41 -23.20 12.68
C LYS A 170 17.91 -21.85 13.19
N LEU A 171 18.74 -20.81 13.18
CA LEU A 171 18.36 -19.47 13.65
C LEU A 171 17.12 -18.93 12.93
N TYR A 172 17.19 -18.87 11.60
CA TYR A 172 16.11 -18.30 10.79
C TYR A 172 14.77 -19.04 10.99
N PRO A 173 14.68 -20.38 10.82
CA PRO A 173 13.41 -21.07 11.01
C PRO A 173 12.89 -20.94 12.45
N SER A 174 13.76 -20.91 13.46
CA SER A 174 13.36 -20.70 14.84
C SER A 174 12.80 -19.30 15.08
N ILE A 175 13.43 -18.26 14.54
CA ILE A 175 12.96 -16.88 14.67
C ILE A 175 11.62 -16.70 13.95
N ALA A 176 11.48 -17.26 12.75
CA ALA A 176 10.22 -17.22 12.00
C ALA A 176 9.08 -17.92 12.77
N ALA A 177 9.34 -19.10 13.33
CA ALA A 177 8.36 -19.82 14.15
C ALA A 177 7.98 -19.03 15.42
N LEU A 178 8.95 -18.39 16.08
CA LEU A 178 8.68 -17.54 17.25
C LEU A 178 7.84 -16.31 16.88
N GLN A 179 8.09 -15.70 15.73
CA GLN A 179 7.29 -14.57 15.24
C GLN A 179 5.84 -15.00 14.98
N GLU A 180 5.65 -16.14 14.32
CA GLU A 180 4.32 -16.73 14.08
C GLU A 180 3.61 -17.08 15.40
N GLU A 181 4.33 -17.66 16.36
CA GLU A 181 3.79 -17.96 17.69
C GLU A 181 3.38 -16.68 18.45
N ILE A 182 4.17 -15.62 18.37
CA ILE A 182 3.85 -14.33 18.99
C ILE A 182 2.58 -13.75 18.36
N ASP A 183 2.47 -13.78 17.03
CA ASP A 183 1.32 -13.19 16.33
C ASP A 183 0.04 -14.01 16.58
N THR A 184 0.13 -15.33 16.60
CA THR A 184 -1.00 -16.20 16.98
C THR A 184 -1.44 -15.96 18.43
N LYS A 185 -0.51 -15.86 19.38
CA LYS A 185 -0.81 -15.53 20.79
C LYS A 185 -1.42 -14.14 20.93
N ARG A 186 -0.93 -13.14 20.19
CA ARG A 186 -1.52 -11.79 20.16
C ARG A 186 -2.96 -11.84 19.68
N LEU A 187 -3.23 -12.53 18.57
CA LEU A 187 -4.58 -12.69 18.04
C LEU A 187 -5.51 -13.42 19.03
N ALA A 188 -5.03 -14.49 19.68
CA ALA A 188 -5.80 -15.20 20.69
C ALA A 188 -6.15 -14.30 21.89
N LEU A 189 -5.18 -13.53 22.38
CA LEU A 189 -5.36 -12.58 23.47
C LEU A 189 -6.37 -11.48 23.08
N HIS A 190 -6.27 -10.92 21.86
CA HIS A 190 -7.25 -9.95 21.36
C HIS A 190 -8.66 -10.53 21.32
N LYS A 191 -8.83 -11.77 20.85
CA LYS A 191 -10.13 -12.46 20.84
C LYS A 191 -10.68 -12.69 22.25
N GLN A 192 -9.84 -13.09 23.19
CA GLN A 192 -10.25 -13.28 24.59
C GLN A 192 -10.64 -11.95 25.24
N ARG A 193 -9.90 -10.86 24.98
CA ARG A 193 -10.26 -9.53 25.45
C ARG A 193 -11.60 -9.07 24.88
N SER A 194 -11.83 -9.25 23.58
CA SER A 194 -13.13 -8.90 22.99
C SER A 194 -14.27 -9.73 23.59
N ALA A 195 -14.07 -11.04 23.79
CA ALA A 195 -15.08 -11.91 24.41
C ALA A 195 -15.38 -11.48 25.86
N LEU A 196 -14.35 -11.17 26.64
CA LEU A 196 -14.52 -10.65 28.01
C LEU A 196 -15.28 -9.33 28.00
N THR A 197 -14.93 -8.39 27.13
CA THR A 197 -15.66 -7.12 27.03
C THR A 197 -17.14 -7.36 26.68
N THR A 198 -17.44 -8.25 25.75
CA THR A 198 -18.84 -8.58 25.43
C THR A 198 -19.56 -9.20 26.62
N GLN A 199 -18.95 -10.18 27.32
CA GLN A 199 -19.56 -10.84 28.47
C GLN A 199 -19.79 -9.89 29.65
N THR A 200 -18.83 -9.01 29.93
CA THR A 200 -18.96 -8.00 30.98
C THR A 200 -20.01 -6.96 30.63
N THR A 201 -20.12 -6.54 29.36
CA THR A 201 -21.22 -5.65 28.93
C THR A 201 -22.58 -6.32 29.05
N THR A 202 -22.72 -7.60 28.68
CA THR A 202 -24.00 -8.32 28.83
C THR A 202 -24.37 -8.52 30.29
N LEU A 203 -23.38 -8.79 31.15
CA LEU A 203 -23.60 -8.90 32.59
C LEU A 203 -24.05 -7.56 33.17
N LEU A 204 -23.40 -6.46 32.80
CA LEU A 204 -23.78 -5.12 33.26
C LEU A 204 -25.19 -4.74 32.80
N GLN A 205 -25.56 -5.09 31.56
CA GLN A 205 -26.93 -4.91 31.06
C GLN A 205 -27.93 -5.73 31.89
N ALA A 206 -27.65 -6.99 32.16
CA ALA A 206 -28.52 -7.83 32.99
C ALA A 206 -28.68 -7.28 34.43
N TYR A 207 -27.60 -6.75 35.03
CA TYR A 207 -27.69 -6.08 36.33
C TYR A 207 -28.51 -4.78 36.25
N GLN A 208 -28.33 -3.99 35.20
CA GLN A 208 -29.11 -2.78 34.98
C GLN A 208 -30.60 -3.10 34.85
N ASP A 209 -30.95 -4.12 34.07
CA ASP A 209 -32.33 -4.57 33.89
C ASP A 209 -32.92 -5.10 35.20
N ALA A 210 -32.17 -5.90 35.97
CA ALA A 210 -32.58 -6.39 37.27
C ALA A 210 -32.83 -5.23 38.27
N ILE A 211 -31.93 -4.24 38.31
CA ILE A 211 -32.10 -3.05 39.15
C ILE A 211 -33.32 -2.23 38.70
N ALA A 212 -33.51 -2.03 37.40
CA ALA A 212 -34.68 -1.31 36.87
C ALA A 212 -35.99 -2.00 37.25
N ILE A 213 -36.06 -3.33 37.10
CA ILE A 213 -37.24 -4.12 37.48
C ILE A 213 -37.48 -4.07 39.00
N THR A 214 -36.43 -4.16 39.83
CA THR A 214 -36.61 -4.06 41.29
C THR A 214 -37.12 -2.67 41.71
N ILE A 215 -36.60 -1.59 41.11
CA ILE A 215 -37.10 -0.24 41.32
C ILE A 215 -38.56 -0.15 40.90
N GLN A 216 -38.94 -0.65 39.72
CA GLN A 216 -40.33 -0.65 39.26
C GLN A 216 -41.26 -1.43 40.19
N LEU A 217 -40.83 -2.57 40.73
CA LEU A 217 -41.61 -3.34 41.69
C LEU A 217 -41.80 -2.58 43.01
N LEU A 218 -40.76 -1.88 43.47
CA LEU A 218 -40.83 -1.02 44.65
C LEU A 218 -41.75 0.19 44.43
N GLU A 219 -41.65 0.84 43.28
CA GLU A 219 -42.49 1.99 42.93
C GLU A 219 -43.97 1.58 42.79
N THR A 220 -44.26 0.50 42.09
CA THR A 220 -45.65 0.01 41.93
C THR A 220 -46.25 -0.44 43.26
N SER A 221 -45.47 -1.11 44.12
CA SER A 221 -45.96 -1.56 45.43
C SER A 221 -46.13 -0.42 46.46
N LYS A 222 -45.32 0.64 46.39
CA LYS A 222 -45.37 1.77 47.36
C LYS A 222 -46.20 2.97 46.88
N HIS A 223 -46.16 3.27 45.59
CA HIS A 223 -46.71 4.51 45.02
C HIS A 223 -47.83 4.27 43.99
N GLY A 224 -48.10 3.02 43.61
CA GLY A 224 -49.16 2.66 42.66
C GLY A 224 -48.74 2.81 41.19
N SER A 225 -49.65 2.55 40.24
CA SER A 225 -49.35 2.55 38.80
C SER A 225 -49.10 3.95 38.20
N LEU A 226 -49.60 5.01 38.84
CA LEU A 226 -49.51 6.39 38.34
C LEU A 226 -48.09 6.97 38.40
N SER A 227 -47.28 6.57 39.39
CA SER A 227 -45.88 7.00 39.47
C SER A 227 -45.03 6.41 38.33
N LEU A 228 -45.30 5.16 37.99
CA LEU A 228 -44.62 4.43 36.92
C LEU A 228 -44.93 5.03 35.55
N GLU A 229 -46.19 5.37 35.26
CA GLU A 229 -46.56 6.05 34.01
C GLU A 229 -45.85 7.41 33.87
N ARG A 230 -45.75 8.17 34.97
CA ARG A 230 -45.02 9.44 35.00
C ARG A 230 -43.52 9.25 34.76
N HIS A 231 -42.91 8.22 35.36
CA HIS A 231 -41.49 7.88 35.11
C HIS A 231 -41.25 7.58 33.63
N TYR A 232 -42.03 6.67 33.03
CA TYR A 232 -41.88 6.33 31.61
C TYR A 232 -42.12 7.52 30.69
N LEU A 233 -43.09 8.37 30.97
CA LEU A 233 -43.32 9.59 30.21
C LEU A 233 -42.11 10.53 30.29
N THR A 234 -41.51 10.71 31.47
CA THR A 234 -40.27 11.51 31.61
C THR A 234 -39.08 10.89 30.89
N GLN A 235 -38.97 9.56 30.87
CA GLN A 235 -37.90 8.86 30.17
C GLN A 235 -38.06 8.95 28.65
N ILE A 236 -39.28 8.77 28.13
CA ILE A 236 -39.59 8.91 26.70
C ILE A 236 -39.31 10.34 26.23
N THR A 237 -39.76 11.34 27.00
CA THR A 237 -39.50 12.75 26.67
C THR A 237 -38.01 13.09 26.73
N TYR A 238 -37.28 12.57 27.71
CA TYR A 238 -35.83 12.69 27.78
C TYR A 238 -35.13 12.07 26.56
N LEU A 239 -35.46 10.83 26.20
CA LEU A 239 -34.88 10.15 25.04
C LEU A 239 -35.22 10.84 23.72
N ALA A 240 -36.43 11.40 23.59
CA ALA A 240 -36.83 12.20 22.44
C ALA A 240 -36.00 13.49 22.33
N LEU A 241 -35.75 14.18 23.45
CA LEU A 241 -34.87 15.35 23.49
C LEU A 241 -33.41 14.99 23.18
N GLU A 242 -32.94 13.85 23.66
CA GLU A 242 -31.59 13.36 23.37
C GLU A 242 -31.42 13.03 21.87
N ALA A 243 -32.41 12.37 21.26
CA ALA A 243 -32.42 12.12 19.82
C ALA A 243 -32.41 13.42 19.00
N GLN A 244 -33.21 14.41 19.39
CA GLN A 244 -33.20 15.74 18.76
C GLN A 244 -31.85 16.44 18.92
N LYS A 245 -31.22 16.34 20.10
CA LYS A 245 -29.88 16.88 20.34
C LYS A 245 -28.85 16.24 19.42
N VAL A 246 -28.84 14.91 19.31
CA VAL A 246 -27.92 14.18 18.42
C VAL A 246 -28.14 14.56 16.95
N GLU A 247 -29.40 14.72 16.53
CA GLU A 247 -29.73 15.18 15.18
C GLU A 247 -29.15 16.59 14.90
N LEU A 248 -29.33 17.52 15.84
CA LEU A 248 -28.78 18.87 15.73
C LEU A 248 -27.24 18.88 15.72
N GLU A 249 -26.61 18.05 16.56
CA GLU A 249 -25.16 17.89 16.55
C GLU A 249 -24.64 17.30 15.23
N ALA A 250 -25.32 16.31 14.67
CA ALA A 250 -24.99 15.74 13.37
C ALA A 250 -25.13 16.78 12.26
N ARG A 251 -26.23 17.56 12.25
CA ARG A 251 -26.42 18.67 11.30
C ARG A 251 -25.32 19.73 11.44
N ALA A 252 -24.95 20.10 12.66
CA ALA A 252 -23.86 21.05 12.91
C ALA A 252 -22.51 20.52 12.40
N LYS A 253 -22.20 19.25 12.64
CA LYS A 253 -20.99 18.59 12.10
C LYS A 253 -21.01 18.55 10.58
N CYS A 254 -22.15 18.26 9.94
CA CYS A 254 -22.29 18.32 8.48
C CYS A 254 -22.03 19.73 7.93
N VAL A 255 -22.55 20.78 8.57
CA VAL A 255 -22.28 22.17 8.16
C VAL A 255 -20.81 22.51 8.30
N LYS A 256 -20.17 22.10 9.41
CA LYS A 256 -18.71 22.26 9.60
C LYS A 256 -17.91 21.53 8.52
N ALA A 257 -18.23 20.27 8.24
CA ALA A 257 -17.58 19.49 7.19
C ALA A 257 -17.75 20.14 5.80
N LYS A 258 -18.96 20.66 5.49
CA LYS A 258 -19.21 21.41 4.24
C LYS A 258 -18.32 22.65 4.14
N LYS A 259 -18.13 23.41 5.23
CA LYS A 259 -17.23 24.57 5.24
C LYS A 259 -15.76 24.20 5.05
N MET A 260 -15.33 23.02 5.51
CA MET A 260 -13.96 22.53 5.31
C MET A 260 -13.71 22.10 3.85
N ILE A 261 -14.70 21.47 3.21
CA ILE A 261 -14.60 21.02 1.82
C ILE A 261 -14.78 22.19 0.84
N TYR A 262 -15.80 23.03 1.09
CA TYR A 262 -16.09 24.23 0.32
C TYR A 262 -15.55 25.44 1.06
N THR A 263 -14.23 25.59 0.99
CA THR A 263 -13.57 26.83 1.43
C THR A 263 -14.11 28.01 0.59
N PRO A 264 -14.12 29.24 1.12
CA PRO A 264 -14.60 30.40 0.37
C PRO A 264 -13.86 30.56 -0.95
N GLU A 265 -12.54 30.30 -0.97
CA GLU A 265 -11.72 30.29 -2.18
C GLU A 265 -12.16 29.23 -3.18
N ALA A 266 -12.48 28.01 -2.74
CA ALA A 266 -12.98 26.95 -3.62
C ALA A 266 -14.36 27.30 -4.20
N VAL A 267 -15.25 27.91 -3.40
CA VAL A 267 -16.56 28.38 -3.88
C VAL A 267 -16.38 29.50 -4.91
N GLU A 268 -15.46 30.44 -4.67
CA GLU A 268 -15.16 31.52 -5.61
C GLU A 268 -14.54 30.99 -6.91
N ALA A 269 -13.59 30.05 -6.81
CA ALA A 269 -12.99 29.38 -7.95
C ALA A 269 -14.02 28.59 -8.78
N LEU A 270 -14.93 27.88 -8.13
CA LEU A 270 -16.06 27.20 -8.79
C LEU A 270 -17.01 28.21 -9.45
N GLY A 271 -17.23 29.37 -8.83
CA GLY A 271 -17.96 30.50 -9.42
C GLY A 271 -17.32 30.98 -10.71
N ARG A 272 -16.02 31.31 -10.68
CA ARG A 272 -15.25 31.73 -11.86
C ARG A 272 -15.20 30.65 -12.94
N TYR A 273 -15.10 29.38 -12.55
CA TYR A 273 -15.15 28.26 -13.50
C TYR A 273 -16.51 28.16 -14.18
N LYS A 274 -17.60 28.33 -13.44
CA LYS A 274 -18.96 28.38 -14.00
C LYS A 274 -19.14 29.53 -14.99
N GLU A 275 -18.60 30.70 -14.68
CA GLU A 275 -18.58 31.85 -15.59
C GLU A 275 -17.78 31.56 -16.86
N ASN A 276 -16.57 31.02 -16.73
CA ASN A 276 -15.76 30.64 -17.89
C ASN A 276 -16.44 29.56 -18.76
N LEU A 277 -17.14 28.60 -18.15
CA LEU A 277 -17.93 27.61 -18.90
C LEU A 277 -19.10 28.26 -19.64
N ARG A 278 -19.74 29.26 -19.05
CA ARG A 278 -20.79 30.04 -19.70
C ARG A 278 -20.23 30.82 -20.89
N ASP A 279 -19.12 31.51 -20.70
CA ASP A 279 -18.45 32.25 -21.77
C ASP A 279 -17.97 31.29 -22.88
N ALA A 280 -17.41 30.14 -22.53
CA ALA A 280 -17.00 29.13 -23.50
C ALA A 280 -18.20 28.61 -24.32
N ARG A 281 -19.35 28.41 -23.67
CA ARG A 281 -20.61 28.04 -24.36
C ARG A 281 -21.09 29.15 -25.29
N GLU A 282 -21.03 30.40 -24.87
CA GLU A 282 -21.40 31.56 -25.70
C GLU A 282 -20.46 31.67 -26.91
N ARG A 283 -19.13 31.59 -26.72
CA ARG A 283 -18.14 31.55 -27.80
C ARG A 283 -18.39 30.40 -28.78
N LEU A 284 -18.73 29.21 -28.30
CA LEU A 284 -19.07 28.07 -29.15
C LEU A 284 -20.36 28.32 -29.93
N SER A 285 -21.36 28.93 -29.32
CA SER A 285 -22.59 29.35 -30.01
C SER A 285 -22.30 30.37 -31.10
N ASP A 286 -21.42 31.33 -30.86
CA ASP A 286 -21.06 32.35 -31.85
C ASP A 286 -20.20 31.78 -32.98
N ARG A 287 -19.28 30.86 -32.68
CA ARG A 287 -18.57 30.07 -33.70
C ARG A 287 -19.53 29.24 -34.54
N LYS A 288 -20.52 28.60 -33.91
CA LYS A 288 -21.57 27.86 -34.61
C LYS A 288 -22.37 28.78 -35.54
N ARG A 289 -22.87 29.92 -35.05
CA ARG A 289 -23.59 30.91 -35.87
C ARG A 289 -22.73 31.45 -37.02
N SER A 290 -21.45 31.69 -36.78
CA SER A 290 -20.52 32.15 -37.81
C SER A 290 -20.28 31.08 -38.89
N ALA A 291 -20.09 29.82 -38.48
CA ALA A 291 -19.99 28.70 -39.39
C ALA A 291 -21.29 28.47 -40.18
N GLU A 292 -22.45 28.60 -39.53
CA GLU A 292 -23.77 28.56 -40.17
C GLU A 292 -23.92 29.68 -41.20
N ARG A 293 -23.44 30.90 -40.91
CA ARG A 293 -23.46 32.01 -41.88
C ARG A 293 -22.55 31.74 -43.07
N ILE A 294 -21.37 31.16 -42.86
CA ILE A 294 -20.47 30.77 -43.95
C ILE A 294 -21.14 29.69 -44.82
N LEU A 295 -21.69 28.65 -44.21
CA LEU A 295 -22.46 27.60 -44.88
C LEU A 295 -23.66 28.19 -45.66
N TRP A 296 -24.35 29.16 -45.06
CA TRP A 296 -25.44 29.88 -45.69
C TRP A 296 -24.99 30.68 -46.93
N GLY A 297 -23.78 31.28 -46.89
CA GLY A 297 -23.15 31.91 -48.06
C GLY A 297 -22.88 30.93 -49.21
N TYR A 298 -22.62 29.65 -48.88
CA TYR A 298 -22.50 28.56 -49.85
C TYR A 298 -23.83 27.94 -50.27
N GLY A 299 -24.96 28.47 -49.80
CA GLY A 299 -26.32 28.00 -50.14
C GLY A 299 -26.85 26.87 -49.27
N VAL A 300 -26.09 26.39 -48.28
CA VAL A 300 -26.51 25.36 -47.32
C VAL A 300 -27.48 25.98 -46.31
N GLY A 301 -28.71 25.46 -46.21
CA GLY A 301 -29.74 25.95 -45.29
C GLY A 301 -30.61 27.11 -45.78
N ARG A 302 -30.55 27.48 -47.08
CA ARG A 302 -31.54 28.36 -47.72
C ARG A 302 -32.84 27.61 -48.03
N LYS A 303 -33.98 28.31 -47.98
CA LYS A 303 -35.29 27.75 -48.36
C LYS A 303 -35.31 27.36 -49.84
N GLU A 304 -36.21 26.45 -50.21
CA GLU A 304 -36.31 25.88 -51.56
C GLU A 304 -36.42 26.93 -52.66
N ASP A 305 -37.14 28.02 -52.35
CA ASP A 305 -37.47 29.07 -53.31
C ASP A 305 -36.26 29.93 -53.73
N GLU A 306 -35.13 29.84 -53.02
CA GLU A 306 -33.89 30.60 -53.31
C GLU A 306 -32.78 29.75 -53.95
N GLY A 307 -33.09 28.52 -54.41
CA GLY A 307 -32.10 27.61 -55.04
C GLY A 307 -31.08 27.01 -54.06
N GLY A 308 -31.39 27.04 -52.75
CA GLY A 308 -30.53 26.55 -51.68
C GLY A 308 -30.34 25.04 -51.66
N LYS A 309 -31.43 24.27 -51.82
CA LYS A 309 -31.39 22.80 -51.72
C LYS A 309 -30.49 22.14 -52.75
N GLU A 310 -30.42 22.68 -53.96
CA GLU A 310 -29.60 22.13 -55.03
C GLU A 310 -28.10 22.37 -54.76
N LYS A 311 -27.75 23.60 -54.36
CA LYS A 311 -26.38 23.95 -53.94
C LYS A 311 -25.94 23.21 -52.69
N GLU A 312 -26.84 22.99 -51.74
CA GLU A 312 -26.58 22.20 -50.54
C GLU A 312 -26.34 20.71 -50.84
N LYS A 313 -27.08 20.13 -51.79
CA LYS A 313 -26.84 18.76 -52.27
C LYS A 313 -25.48 18.66 -52.96
N VAL A 314 -25.18 19.59 -53.86
CA VAL A 314 -23.89 19.66 -54.56
C VAL A 314 -22.74 19.83 -53.57
N MET A 315 -22.87 20.68 -52.55
CA MET A 315 -21.83 20.83 -51.51
C MET A 315 -21.65 19.57 -50.65
N ARG A 316 -22.73 18.84 -50.37
CA ARG A 316 -22.65 17.54 -49.69
C ARG A 316 -21.99 16.47 -50.57
N GLU A 317 -22.28 16.46 -51.86
CA GLU A 317 -21.63 15.57 -52.83
C GLU A 317 -20.14 15.92 -52.99
N ILE A 318 -19.78 17.19 -53.09
CA ILE A 318 -18.37 17.64 -53.13
C ILE A 318 -17.64 17.22 -51.86
N ALA A 319 -18.22 17.41 -50.68
CA ALA A 319 -17.61 16.99 -49.42
C ALA A 319 -17.43 15.47 -49.34
N ARG A 320 -18.40 14.70 -49.86
CA ARG A 320 -18.33 13.24 -49.93
C ARG A 320 -17.24 12.78 -50.89
N VAL A 321 -17.23 13.29 -52.12
CA VAL A 321 -16.24 12.98 -53.16
C VAL A 321 -14.84 13.38 -52.69
N TYR A 322 -14.67 14.54 -52.05
CA TYR A 322 -13.38 14.94 -51.48
C TYR A 322 -12.92 14.00 -50.36
N GLY A 323 -13.85 13.48 -49.55
CA GLY A 323 -13.57 12.47 -48.53
C GLY A 323 -13.15 11.12 -49.12
N GLU A 324 -13.77 10.70 -50.21
CA GLU A 324 -13.42 9.49 -50.97
C GLU A 324 -12.05 9.67 -51.66
N LEU A 325 -11.84 10.79 -52.38
CA LEU A 325 -10.56 11.15 -53.00
C LEU A 325 -9.42 11.18 -51.98
N ARG A 326 -9.66 11.69 -50.76
CA ARG A 326 -8.64 11.71 -49.71
C ARG A 326 -8.28 10.31 -49.19
N LYS A 327 -9.24 9.38 -49.20
CA LYS A 327 -8.97 7.96 -48.89
C LYS A 327 -8.19 7.31 -50.02
N GLU A 328 -8.58 7.55 -51.27
CA GLU A 328 -7.87 7.06 -52.46
C GLU A 328 -6.44 7.61 -52.53
N ILE A 329 -6.21 8.90 -52.26
CA ILE A 329 -4.87 9.47 -52.15
C ILE A 329 -4.07 8.77 -51.05
N GLY A 330 -4.70 8.46 -49.91
CA GLY A 330 -4.07 7.67 -48.85
C GLY A 330 -3.76 6.22 -49.26
N GLU A 331 -4.56 5.61 -50.14
CA GLU A 331 -4.32 4.28 -50.72
C GLU A 331 -3.20 4.31 -51.75
N VAL A 332 -3.25 5.24 -52.70
CA VAL A 332 -2.20 5.46 -53.71
C VAL A 332 -0.88 5.83 -53.03
N GLN A 333 -0.89 6.65 -51.98
CA GLN A 333 0.32 6.96 -51.23
C GLN A 333 0.91 5.70 -50.57
N ARG A 334 0.07 4.83 -50.00
CA ARG A 334 0.49 3.53 -49.45
C ARG A 334 1.01 2.58 -50.55
N ASP A 335 0.44 2.62 -51.75
CA ASP A 335 0.87 1.78 -52.89
C ASP A 335 2.15 2.30 -53.54
N VAL A 336 2.35 3.62 -53.63
CA VAL A 336 3.61 4.25 -54.03
C VAL A 336 4.71 3.90 -53.03
N GLU A 337 4.43 3.96 -51.73
CA GLU A 337 5.35 3.52 -50.69
C GLU A 337 5.72 2.03 -50.82
N ARG A 338 4.77 1.17 -51.27
CA ARG A 338 5.05 -0.25 -51.57
C ARG A 338 5.88 -0.46 -52.84
N LEU A 339 5.62 0.30 -53.90
CA LEU A 339 6.36 0.20 -55.17
C LEU A 339 7.78 0.76 -55.08
N ARG A 340 8.03 1.71 -54.17
CA ARG A 340 9.35 2.27 -53.89
C ARG A 340 10.23 1.35 -53.02
N GLY A 341 9.67 0.23 -52.55
CA GLY A 341 10.33 -0.80 -51.74
C GLY A 341 10.68 -2.10 -52.49
N LYS A 342 10.55 -2.12 -53.83
CA LYS A 342 11.23 -3.04 -54.75
C LYS A 342 12.21 -2.23 -55.58
#